data_AF-A0A530AJF6-F1
#
_entry.id   AF-A0A530AJF6-F1
#
_cell.length_a   1.000
_cell.length_b   1.000
_cell.length_c   1.000
_cell.angle_alpha   90.00
_cell.angle_beta   90.00
_cell.angle_gamma   90.00
#
_symmetry.space_group_name_H-M   'P 1'
#
loop_
_entity.id
_entity.type
_entity.pdbx_description
1 polymer ?
#
loop_
_entity_poly.entity_id
_entity_poly.type
_entity_poly.pdbx_seq_one_letter_code
_entity_poly.pdbx_strand_id
1 'polypeptide(L)'
;VEGRWVGPGEIIAGKYKGTKFTCDFNGSTPDGKVGMTLDGNCRVGVFTQKMSATVERKGRDGYRGAFMGGSTGNGMDIVGGNVVDAQKVVFTINRNQLNGVMQARVPDDNSMTVTVAVRVDKQLVPVIGMSLKRVDSVEVGAIAKN
;
A
#
# COMPACT_ATOMS: atom_id res chain seq x y z
N VAL A 1 -4.51 5.42 -9.85
CA VAL A 1 -3.45 4.84 -8.99
C VAL A 1 -2.12 4.72 -9.73
N GLU A 2 -2.10 4.51 -11.05
CA GLU A 2 -0.87 4.53 -11.86
C GLU A 2 -0.02 5.75 -11.60
N GLY A 3 1.31 5.61 -11.54
CA GLY A 3 2.28 6.69 -11.36
C GLY A 3 3.20 6.54 -10.14
N ARG A 4 4.10 7.50 -9.90
CA ARG A 4 5.10 7.42 -8.81
C ARG A 4 4.59 8.07 -7.53
N TRP A 5 4.63 7.33 -6.44
CA TRP A 5 4.11 7.71 -5.12
C TRP A 5 5.22 7.70 -4.08
N VAL A 6 5.48 8.85 -3.46
CA VAL A 6 6.54 9.02 -2.47
C VAL A 6 5.97 9.59 -1.18
N GLY A 7 6.38 9.05 -0.04
CA GLY A 7 6.03 9.69 1.22
C GLY A 7 6.41 8.93 2.48
N PRO A 8 6.21 9.56 3.65
CA PRO A 8 6.54 8.96 4.93
C PRO A 8 5.56 7.85 5.32
N GLY A 9 6.08 6.91 6.11
CA GLY A 9 5.30 5.98 6.89
C GLY A 9 5.88 5.78 8.27
N GLU A 10 5.07 5.21 9.16
CA GLU A 10 5.42 4.96 10.54
C GLU A 10 4.83 3.64 11.01
N ILE A 11 5.59 2.93 11.85
CA ILE A 11 5.09 1.79 12.61
C ILE A 11 4.36 2.33 13.85
N ILE A 12 3.05 2.13 13.90
CA ILE A 12 2.16 2.73 14.90
C ILE A 12 2.08 1.88 16.18
N ALA A 13 2.30 0.57 16.08
CA ALA A 13 2.17 -0.37 17.20
C ALA A 13 3.18 -1.52 17.12
N GLY A 14 3.37 -2.22 18.25
CA GLY A 14 4.29 -3.35 18.39
C GLY A 14 5.71 -2.96 18.79
N LYS A 15 6.63 -3.94 18.74
CA LYS A 15 8.04 -3.80 19.17
C LYS A 15 8.78 -2.65 18.50
N TYR A 16 8.42 -2.34 17.25
CA TYR A 16 9.08 -1.33 16.43
C TYR A 16 8.30 -0.01 16.34
N LYS A 17 7.36 0.24 17.27
CA LYS A 17 6.57 1.48 17.31
C LYS A 17 7.46 2.73 17.26
N GLY A 18 7.05 3.73 16.48
CA GLY A 18 7.76 5.00 16.28
C GLY A 18 8.86 4.93 15.22
N THR A 19 9.11 3.74 14.64
CA THR A 19 10.03 3.62 13.50
C THR A 19 9.43 4.33 12.30
N LYS A 20 10.13 5.36 11.83
CA LYS A 20 9.77 6.12 10.64
C LYS A 20 10.53 5.60 9.43
N PHE A 21 9.85 5.61 8.30
CA PHE A 21 10.42 5.22 7.01
C PHE A 21 9.88 6.12 5.91
N THR A 22 10.56 6.12 4.77
CA THR A 22 10.11 6.81 3.57
C THR A 22 10.01 5.81 2.44
N CYS A 23 8.85 5.76 1.80
CA CYS A 23 8.58 4.88 0.68
C CYS A 23 8.60 5.63 -0.64
N ASP A 24 9.01 4.92 -1.67
CA ASP A 24 8.95 5.31 -3.07
C ASP A 24 8.41 4.13 -3.86
N PHE A 25 7.19 4.29 -4.38
CA PHE A 25 6.44 3.26 -5.07
C PHE A 25 6.13 3.68 -6.50
N ASN A 26 6.20 2.71 -7.41
CA ASN A 26 5.62 2.81 -8.73
C ASN A 26 4.27 2.10 -8.74
N GLY A 27 3.22 2.86 -9.02
CA GLY A 27 1.86 2.40 -9.20
C GLY A 27 1.59 2.02 -10.66
N SER A 28 0.94 0.89 -10.90
CA SER A 28 0.49 0.47 -12.23
C SER A 28 -0.83 -0.29 -12.17
N THR A 29 -1.54 -0.35 -13.30
CA THR A 29 -2.70 -1.23 -13.47
C THR A 29 -2.24 -2.54 -14.10
N PRO A 30 -2.61 -3.73 -13.56
CA PRO A 30 -2.28 -5.00 -14.19
C PRO A 30 -2.94 -5.15 -15.57
N ASP A 31 -2.18 -5.63 -16.56
CA ASP A 31 -2.62 -5.71 -17.96
C ASP A 31 -3.94 -6.48 -18.12
N GLY A 32 -4.90 -5.84 -18.79
CA GLY A 32 -6.21 -6.44 -19.12
C GLY A 32 -7.07 -6.80 -17.91
N LYS A 33 -6.73 -6.31 -16.71
CA LYS A 33 -7.44 -6.63 -15.47
C LYS A 33 -7.79 -5.38 -14.70
N VAL A 34 -8.92 -5.43 -13.99
CA VAL A 34 -9.26 -4.42 -12.99
C VAL A 34 -8.43 -4.71 -11.75
N GLY A 35 -7.52 -3.82 -11.36
CA GLY A 35 -6.60 -4.04 -10.26
C GLY A 35 -5.62 -2.90 -10.05
N MET A 36 -4.67 -3.09 -9.15
CA MET A 36 -3.55 -2.17 -8.95
C MET A 36 -2.31 -2.93 -8.47
N THR A 37 -1.14 -2.45 -8.87
CA THR A 37 0.14 -2.82 -8.30
C THR A 37 0.82 -1.57 -7.75
N LEU A 38 1.44 -1.68 -6.59
CA LEU A 38 2.39 -0.73 -6.03
C LEU A 38 3.67 -1.50 -5.74
N ASP A 39 4.75 -1.24 -6.47
CA ASP A 39 6.07 -1.87 -6.26
C ASP A 39 7.11 -0.79 -6.00
N GLY A 40 8.00 -1.01 -5.04
CA GLY A 40 9.04 -0.05 -4.74
C GLY A 40 9.82 -0.37 -3.48
N ASN A 41 10.34 0.67 -2.85
CA ASN A 41 11.23 0.52 -1.71
C ASN A 41 10.85 1.46 -0.58
N CYS A 42 10.99 0.98 0.65
CA CYS A 42 10.86 1.80 1.86
C CYS A 42 12.17 1.81 2.63
N ARG A 43 12.65 3.00 2.95
CA ARG A 43 13.93 3.25 3.61
C ARG A 43 13.72 3.62 5.08
N VAL A 44 14.43 2.92 5.98
CA VAL A 44 14.49 3.17 7.42
C VAL A 44 15.94 3.51 7.77
N GLY A 45 16.23 4.78 8.07
CA GLY A 45 17.61 5.20 8.31
C GLY A 45 18.48 4.86 7.09
N VAL A 46 19.52 4.04 7.25
CA VAL A 46 20.40 3.59 6.15
C VAL A 46 19.91 2.32 5.43
N PHE A 47 18.90 1.64 5.97
CA PHE A 47 18.41 0.37 5.43
C PHE A 47 17.28 0.59 4.44
N THR A 48 17.25 -0.20 3.37
CA THR A 48 16.21 -0.17 2.35
C THR A 48 15.59 -1.55 2.23
N GLN A 49 14.25 -1.60 2.29
CA GLN A 49 13.49 -2.82 2.12
C GLN A 49 12.59 -2.70 0.89
N LYS A 50 12.65 -3.69 0.00
CA LYS A 50 11.71 -3.79 -1.11
C LYS A 50 10.32 -4.07 -0.55
N MET A 51 9.33 -3.31 -1.02
CA MET A 51 7.93 -3.44 -0.65
C MET A 51 7.03 -3.46 -1.88
N SER A 52 6.08 -4.40 -1.91
CA SER A 52 5.16 -4.56 -3.03
C SER A 52 3.75 -4.92 -2.58
N ALA A 53 2.75 -4.49 -3.35
CA ALA A 53 1.36 -4.87 -3.19
C ALA A 53 0.72 -5.00 -4.57
N THR A 54 0.15 -6.16 -4.88
CA THR A 54 -0.60 -6.40 -6.12
C THR A 54 -1.99 -6.86 -5.76
N VAL A 55 -3.00 -6.28 -6.41
CA VAL A 55 -4.41 -6.58 -6.24
C VAL A 55 -5.06 -6.69 -7.61
N GLU A 56 -5.84 -7.74 -7.81
CA GLU A 56 -6.64 -7.98 -9.01
C GLU A 56 -8.08 -8.36 -8.63
N ARG A 57 -9.04 -7.83 -9.36
CA ARG A 57 -10.44 -8.25 -9.27
C ARG A 57 -10.64 -9.56 -10.03
N LYS A 58 -11.10 -10.60 -9.34
CA LYS A 58 -11.41 -11.93 -9.87
C LYS A 58 -12.91 -12.14 -10.05
N GLY A 59 -13.55 -11.26 -10.84
CA GLY A 59 -14.97 -11.39 -11.17
C GLY A 59 -15.89 -11.38 -9.93
N ARG A 60 -16.67 -12.46 -9.75
CA ARG A 60 -17.58 -12.63 -8.60
C ARG A 60 -16.86 -12.97 -7.29
N ASP A 61 -15.61 -13.45 -7.36
CA ASP A 61 -14.81 -13.84 -6.20
C ASP A 61 -14.19 -12.64 -5.46
N GLY A 62 -14.47 -11.41 -5.90
CA GLY A 62 -13.95 -10.20 -5.28
C GLY A 62 -12.51 -9.89 -5.68
N TYR A 63 -11.73 -9.35 -4.75
CA TYR A 63 -10.33 -8.96 -4.97
C TYR A 63 -9.38 -10.01 -4.39
N ARG A 64 -8.34 -10.36 -5.15
CA ARG A 64 -7.25 -11.24 -4.71
C ARG A 64 -5.90 -10.62 -5.02
N GLY A 65 -4.86 -11.03 -4.30
CA GLY A 65 -3.53 -10.53 -4.56
C GLY A 65 -2.54 -10.86 -3.45
N ALA A 66 -1.47 -10.08 -3.39
CA ALA A 66 -0.38 -10.30 -2.45
C ALA A 66 0.19 -8.97 -1.98
N PHE A 67 0.40 -8.84 -0.68
CA PHE A 67 1.25 -7.81 -0.08
C PHE A 67 2.58 -8.46 0.30
N MET A 68 3.70 -7.81 0.02
CA MET A 68 5.07 -8.28 0.34
C MET A 68 5.35 -9.71 -0.19
N GLY A 69 4.82 -10.02 -1.36
CA GLY A 69 4.94 -11.35 -1.98
C GLY A 69 4.00 -12.42 -1.40
N GLY A 70 3.07 -12.08 -0.51
CA GLY A 70 2.05 -13.03 -0.04
C GLY A 70 2.62 -14.15 0.81
N SER A 71 1.91 -15.28 0.88
CA SER A 71 2.34 -16.49 1.60
C SER A 71 3.59 -17.14 1.01
N THR A 72 3.86 -16.96 -0.29
CA THR A 72 5.09 -17.44 -0.94
C THR A 72 6.31 -16.55 -0.63
N GLY A 73 6.07 -15.30 -0.24
CA GLY A 73 7.07 -14.36 0.26
C GLY A 73 7.03 -14.18 1.78
N ASN A 74 7.50 -13.01 2.23
CA ASN A 74 7.50 -12.60 3.64
C ASN A 74 6.23 -11.83 4.04
N GLY A 75 5.18 -11.91 3.22
CA GLY A 75 4.05 -11.01 3.23
C GLY A 75 2.71 -11.61 3.60
N MET A 76 1.62 -11.04 3.10
CA MET A 76 0.27 -11.49 3.40
C MET A 76 -0.55 -11.59 2.12
N ASP A 77 -1.39 -12.62 2.04
CA ASP A 77 -2.29 -12.80 0.91
C ASP A 77 -3.47 -11.86 1.04
N ILE A 78 -3.82 -11.20 -0.06
CA ILE A 78 -5.04 -10.42 -0.17
C ILE A 78 -6.12 -11.39 -0.62
N VAL A 79 -7.06 -11.70 0.29
CA VAL A 79 -8.07 -12.75 0.10
C VAL A 79 -9.47 -12.19 -0.16
N GLY A 80 -9.62 -10.87 -0.06
CA GLY A 80 -10.86 -10.18 -0.33
C GLY A 80 -10.66 -8.66 -0.38
N GLY A 81 -11.67 -7.96 -0.86
CA GLY A 81 -11.69 -6.50 -0.85
C GLY A 81 -13.10 -5.96 -0.96
N ASN A 82 -13.33 -4.84 -0.30
CA ASN A 82 -14.59 -4.10 -0.32
C ASN A 82 -14.30 -2.66 -0.73
N VAL A 83 -14.93 -2.22 -1.81
CA VAL A 83 -14.91 -0.81 -2.24
C VAL A 83 -15.97 -0.10 -1.41
N VAL A 84 -15.52 0.71 -0.47
CA VAL A 84 -16.41 1.43 0.44
C VAL A 84 -17.05 2.62 -0.29
N ASP A 85 -16.22 3.33 -1.06
CA ASP A 85 -16.62 4.44 -1.92
C ASP A 85 -15.59 4.62 -3.05
N ALA A 86 -15.77 5.62 -3.91
CA ALA A 86 -14.88 5.90 -5.05
C ALA A 86 -13.42 6.20 -4.65
N GLN A 87 -13.18 6.60 -3.41
CA GLN A 87 -11.88 7.04 -2.89
C GLN A 87 -11.31 6.06 -1.86
N LYS A 88 -12.06 5.06 -1.42
CA LYS A 88 -11.66 4.18 -0.31
C LYS A 88 -11.93 2.72 -0.62
N VAL A 89 -10.88 1.91 -0.51
CA VAL A 89 -10.95 0.45 -0.61
C VAL A 89 -10.32 -0.18 0.62
N VAL A 90 -10.94 -1.25 1.11
CA VAL A 90 -10.45 -2.06 2.24
C VAL A 90 -10.22 -3.48 1.75
N PHE A 91 -8.99 -3.96 1.87
CA PHE A 91 -8.57 -5.31 1.54
C PHE A 91 -8.44 -6.16 2.79
N THR A 92 -8.94 -7.39 2.75
CA THR A 92 -8.70 -8.38 3.79
C THR A 92 -7.38 -9.05 3.51
N ILE A 93 -6.47 -9.03 4.48
CA ILE A 93 -5.16 -9.68 4.39
C ILE A 93 -5.07 -10.85 5.37
N ASN A 94 -4.50 -11.96 4.92
CA ASN A 94 -4.33 -13.16 5.74
C ASN A 94 -2.94 -13.77 5.52
N ARG A 95 -2.30 -14.22 6.61
CA ARG A 95 -1.16 -15.14 6.57
C ARG A 95 -1.23 -16.07 7.76
N ASN A 96 -1.68 -17.30 7.55
CA ASN A 96 -1.84 -18.32 8.59
C ASN A 96 -2.67 -17.79 9.78
N GLN A 97 -2.00 -17.40 10.86
CA GLN A 97 -2.59 -16.95 12.13
C GLN A 97 -2.83 -15.42 12.16
N LEU A 98 -2.16 -14.67 11.28
CA LEU A 98 -2.27 -13.22 11.22
C LEU A 98 -3.36 -12.83 10.22
N ASN A 99 -4.47 -12.34 10.78
CA ASN A 99 -5.56 -11.74 10.03
C ASN A 99 -5.45 -10.22 10.13
N GLY A 100 -5.80 -9.50 9.07
CA GLY A 100 -5.75 -8.05 9.09
C GLY A 100 -6.56 -7.41 7.99
N VAL A 101 -6.47 -6.09 7.93
CA VAL A 101 -7.01 -5.29 6.84
C VAL A 101 -5.96 -4.31 6.36
N MET A 102 -5.92 -4.09 5.05
CA MET A 102 -5.19 -3.01 4.42
C MET A 102 -6.21 -2.04 3.84
N GLN A 103 -6.20 -0.81 4.31
CA GLN A 103 -7.04 0.26 3.79
C GLN A 103 -6.19 1.16 2.89
N ALA A 104 -6.66 1.41 1.67
CA ALA A 104 -6.12 2.42 0.78
C ALA A 104 -7.18 3.51 0.59
N ARG A 105 -6.80 4.77 0.81
CA ARG A 105 -7.65 5.95 0.58
C ARG A 105 -6.93 6.92 -0.34
N VAL A 106 -7.61 7.34 -1.41
CA VAL A 106 -7.12 8.29 -2.42
C VAL A 106 -8.08 9.47 -2.43
N PRO A 107 -7.94 10.43 -1.49
CA PRO A 107 -8.89 11.54 -1.33
C PRO A 107 -8.88 12.52 -2.51
N ASP A 108 -7.79 12.57 -3.26
CA ASP A 108 -7.60 13.37 -4.46
C ASP A 108 -6.59 12.68 -5.39
N ASP A 109 -6.39 13.23 -6.59
CA ASP A 109 -5.54 12.61 -7.62
C ASP A 109 -4.07 12.47 -7.23
N ASN A 110 -3.60 13.25 -6.23
CA ASN A 110 -2.19 13.38 -5.88
C ASN A 110 -1.85 12.88 -4.47
N SER A 111 -2.84 12.40 -3.71
CA SER A 111 -2.66 11.98 -2.32
C SER A 111 -3.17 10.57 -2.11
N MET A 112 -2.42 9.77 -1.37
CA MET A 112 -2.84 8.42 -0.97
C MET A 112 -2.45 8.15 0.48
N THR A 113 -3.38 7.65 1.26
CA THR A 113 -3.14 7.15 2.61
C THR A 113 -3.34 5.65 2.65
N VAL A 114 -2.35 4.94 3.17
CA VAL A 114 -2.42 3.49 3.36
C VAL A 114 -2.33 3.18 4.85
N THR A 115 -3.21 2.32 5.34
CA THR A 115 -3.17 1.83 6.72
C THR A 115 -3.24 0.32 6.72
N VAL A 116 -2.28 -0.33 7.38
CA VAL A 116 -2.32 -1.77 7.64
C VAL A 116 -2.64 -1.97 9.10
N ALA A 117 -3.72 -2.70 9.36
CA ALA A 117 -4.13 -3.11 10.69
C ALA A 117 -4.16 -4.62 10.79
N VAL A 118 -3.71 -5.17 11.91
CA VAL A 118 -3.80 -6.60 12.20
C VAL A 118 -4.83 -6.82 13.30
N ARG A 119 -5.49 -7.97 13.26
CA ARG A 119 -6.42 -8.40 14.28
C ARG A 119 -5.62 -8.97 15.45
N VAL A 120 -5.78 -8.36 16.61
CA VAL A 120 -5.32 -8.88 17.90
C VAL A 120 -6.58 -9.11 18.72
N ASP A 121 -6.78 -10.35 19.16
CA ASP A 121 -8.02 -10.82 19.76
C ASP A 121 -9.24 -10.52 18.86
N LYS A 122 -10.12 -9.60 19.32
CA LYS A 122 -11.34 -9.17 18.61
C LYS A 122 -11.24 -7.78 18.03
N GLN A 123 -10.07 -7.12 18.12
CA GLN A 123 -9.88 -5.74 17.72
C GLN A 123 -8.89 -5.60 16.56
N LEU A 124 -9.14 -4.65 15.67
CA LEU A 124 -8.19 -4.26 14.62
C LEU A 124 -7.27 -3.18 15.17
N VAL A 125 -5.98 -3.51 15.24
CA VAL A 125 -4.93 -2.61 15.74
C VAL A 125 -4.12 -2.11 14.53
N PRO A 126 -4.12 -0.80 14.24
CA PRO A 126 -3.29 -0.24 13.18
C PRO A 126 -1.81 -0.41 13.56
N VAL A 127 -1.05 -1.05 12.67
CA VAL A 127 0.38 -1.32 12.88
C VAL A 127 1.25 -0.50 11.96
N ILE A 128 0.77 -0.14 10.77
CA ILE A 128 1.52 0.65 9.81
C ILE A 128 0.59 1.71 9.22
N GLY A 129 1.06 2.95 9.17
CA GLY A 129 0.43 4.05 8.44
C GLY A 129 1.41 4.66 7.44
N MET A 130 0.91 5.04 6.27
CA MET A 130 1.68 5.72 5.23
C MET A 130 0.85 6.85 4.64
N SER A 131 1.50 7.96 4.34
CA SER A 131 0.94 9.07 3.57
C SER A 131 1.85 9.33 2.38
N LEU A 132 1.31 9.15 1.19
CA LEU A 132 2.02 9.17 -0.07
C LEU A 132 1.52 10.34 -0.92
N LYS A 133 2.45 10.98 -1.61
CA LYS A 133 2.18 11.98 -2.63
C LYS A 133 2.61 11.48 -3.99
N ARG A 134 1.79 11.78 -4.98
CA ARG A 134 2.13 11.60 -6.38
C ARG A 134 3.21 12.59 -6.78
N VAL A 135 4.26 12.14 -7.47
CA VAL A 135 5.41 12.98 -7.88
C VAL A 135 5.70 12.95 -9.37
N ASP A 136 5.08 12.04 -10.12
CA ASP A 136 5.16 11.98 -11.59
C ASP A 136 4.40 13.12 -12.29
N SER A 137 3.52 13.84 -11.58
CA SER A 137 2.85 15.05 -12.06
C SER A 137 3.67 16.33 -11.90
N VAL A 138 4.90 16.27 -11.37
CA VAL A 138 5.81 17.42 -11.35
C VAL A 138 6.58 17.44 -12.67
N GLU A 139 6.03 18.14 -13.66
CA GLU A 139 6.78 18.59 -14.82
C GLU A 139 8.08 19.24 -14.34
N VAL A 140 9.21 18.66 -14.73
CA VAL A 140 10.53 19.28 -14.64
C VAL A 140 10.59 20.37 -15.72
N GLY A 141 9.78 21.42 -15.58
CA GLY A 141 9.58 22.48 -16.57
C GLY A 141 10.12 23.86 -16.15
N ALA A 142 10.87 23.95 -15.04
CA ALA A 142 11.45 25.19 -14.57
C ALA A 142 12.94 25.04 -14.27
N ILE A 143 13.73 24.68 -15.28
CA ILE A 143 15.12 25.15 -15.35
C ILE A 143 15.09 26.27 -16.37
N ALA A 144 15.09 27.51 -15.85
CA ALA A 144 15.17 28.72 -16.63
C ALA A 144 16.31 28.62 -17.66
N LYS A 145 15.96 28.77 -18.94
CA LYS A 145 16.93 29.26 -19.93
C LYS A 145 17.12 30.74 -19.63
N ASN A 146 18.25 31.09 -19.03
CA ASN A 146 18.85 32.41 -19.17
C ASN A 146 19.70 32.39 -20.45
#